data_AF-A0A2Z3JGN1-F1
#
_entry.id   AF-A0A2Z3JGN1-F1
#
_cell.length_a   1.000
_cell.length_b   1.000
_cell.length_c   1.000
_cell.angle_alpha   90.00
_cell.angle_beta   90.00
_cell.angle_gamma   90.00
#
_symmetry.space_group_name_H-M   'P 1'
#
loop_
_entity.id
_entity.type
_entity.pdbx_description
1 polymer ?
#
loop_
_entity_poly.entity_id
_entity_poly.type
_entity_poly.pdbx_seq_one_letter_code
_entity_poly.pdbx_strand_id
1 'polypeptide(L)'
;MKLSDVQKRLQAPFPTHLVNWKPASFNKERSRALLLAHIDARAVQDRLDAICPDEWSFEVEVVANAGRPTVKGRLTILGVTREDIGEGEGGDLGTFKAAASDALKRCAVQFGIGRYLYDLPKTWADWNDDKRAPIKAPELPQWARPDHERSPGGAHLVQAMEQLKYELPDDLELQREIYKHLKAALSSLHPTGRAA
;
A
#
# COMPACT_ATOMS: atom_id res chain seq x y z
N MET A 1 -20.28 -9.69 -5.53
CA MET A 1 -18.93 -10.19 -5.15
C MET A 1 -18.92 -10.37 -3.63
N LYS A 2 -18.35 -11.45 -3.10
CA LYS A 2 -18.21 -11.65 -1.65
C LYS A 2 -16.82 -11.24 -1.19
N LEU A 3 -16.67 -10.90 0.09
CA LEU A 3 -15.36 -10.54 0.67
C LEU A 3 -14.30 -11.64 0.45
N SER A 4 -14.70 -12.91 0.52
CA SER A 4 -13.83 -14.07 0.24
C SER A 4 -13.19 -14.03 -1.15
N ASP A 5 -13.90 -13.47 -2.13
CA ASP A 5 -13.47 -13.46 -3.54
C ASP A 5 -12.30 -12.48 -3.75
N VAL A 6 -12.19 -11.45 -2.90
CA VAL A 6 -11.17 -10.39 -3.01
C VAL A 6 -10.12 -10.42 -1.90
N GLN A 7 -10.29 -11.28 -0.89
CA GLN A 7 -9.45 -11.30 0.30
C GLN A 7 -7.95 -11.37 -0.02
N LYS A 8 -7.55 -12.21 -0.98
CA LYS A 8 -6.15 -12.33 -1.41
C LYS A 8 -5.61 -11.04 -2.03
N ARG A 9 -6.43 -10.33 -2.82
CA ARG A 9 -6.05 -9.05 -3.46
C ARG A 9 -5.90 -7.94 -2.41
N LEU A 10 -6.79 -7.90 -1.42
CA LEU A 10 -6.69 -6.95 -0.29
C LEU A 10 -5.41 -7.17 0.51
N GLN A 11 -5.03 -8.42 0.73
CA GLN A 11 -3.85 -8.85 1.50
C GLN A 11 -2.52 -8.76 0.75
N ALA A 12 -2.52 -8.49 -0.56
CA ALA A 12 -1.30 -8.46 -1.36
C ALA A 12 -0.29 -7.44 -0.79
N PRO A 13 1.04 -7.68 -0.87
CA PRO A 13 2.01 -6.66 -0.48
C PRO A 13 1.82 -5.35 -1.25
N PHE A 14 2.23 -4.24 -0.64
CA PHE A 14 2.25 -2.94 -1.33
C PHE A 14 3.56 -2.78 -2.10
N PRO A 15 3.56 -2.09 -3.25
CA PRO A 15 4.78 -1.63 -3.90
C PRO A 15 5.75 -1.00 -2.91
N THR A 16 7.04 -1.32 -3.02
CA THR A 16 8.04 -0.90 -2.01
C THR A 16 8.07 0.62 -1.84
N HIS A 17 7.86 1.38 -2.92
CA HIS A 17 7.86 2.84 -2.90
C HIS A 17 6.66 3.47 -2.15
N LEU A 18 5.60 2.70 -1.89
CA LEU A 18 4.45 3.14 -1.07
C LEU A 18 4.63 2.81 0.42
N VAL A 19 5.68 2.07 0.78
CA VAL A 19 5.98 1.69 2.15
C VAL A 19 6.96 2.68 2.75
N ASN A 20 6.48 3.46 3.71
CA ASN A 20 7.21 4.50 4.41
C ASN A 20 7.71 3.99 5.78
N TRP A 21 8.78 4.61 6.28
CA TRP A 21 9.38 4.27 7.58
C TRP A 21 9.21 5.42 8.56
N LYS A 22 8.64 5.14 9.74
CA LYS A 22 8.52 6.11 10.83
C LYS A 22 9.31 5.67 12.06
N PRO A 23 9.90 6.60 12.83
CA PRO A 23 10.55 6.25 14.09
C PRO A 23 9.51 5.85 15.14
N ALA A 24 9.82 4.81 15.92
CA ALA A 24 9.03 4.36 17.07
C ALA A 24 9.76 4.58 18.39
N SER A 25 11.08 4.43 18.41
CA SER A 25 11.91 4.74 19.57
C SER A 25 13.30 5.17 19.12
N PHE A 26 14.00 5.93 19.95
CA PHE A 26 15.36 6.39 19.71
C PHE A 26 16.32 5.77 20.72
N ASN A 27 17.61 5.63 20.36
CA ASN A 27 18.65 5.43 21.36
C ASN A 27 18.86 6.71 22.18
N LYS A 28 19.64 6.60 23.27
CA LYS A 28 19.89 7.73 24.18
C LYS A 28 20.51 8.93 23.47
N GLU A 29 21.41 8.69 22.52
CA GLU A 29 22.12 9.73 21.77
C GLU A 29 21.31 10.28 20.58
N ARG A 30 20.09 9.77 20.33
CA ARG A 30 19.24 10.10 19.16
C ARG A 30 19.91 9.91 17.78
N SER A 31 20.99 9.14 17.72
CA SER A 31 21.71 8.81 16.49
C SER A 31 21.15 7.60 15.74
N ARG A 32 20.31 6.79 16.40
CA ARG A 32 19.64 5.63 15.81
C ARG A 32 18.18 5.60 16.23
N ALA A 33 17.33 5.11 15.34
CA ALA A 33 15.91 4.93 15.57
C ALA A 33 15.47 3.51 15.25
N LEU A 34 14.60 2.95 16.09
CA LEU A 34 13.78 1.80 15.72
C LEU A 34 12.72 2.28 14.74
N LEU A 35 12.71 1.71 13.55
CA LEU A 35 11.78 2.10 12.50
C LEU A 35 10.63 1.09 12.36
N LEU A 36 9.44 1.62 12.12
CA LEU A 36 8.25 0.86 11.78
C LEU A 36 7.81 1.22 10.36
N ALA A 37 7.55 0.20 9.56
CA ALA A 37 6.97 0.36 8.24
C ALA A 37 5.49 0.73 8.36
N HIS A 38 5.02 1.58 7.47
CA HIS A 38 3.62 1.91 7.32
C HIS A 38 3.32 2.31 5.88
N ILE A 39 2.04 2.32 5.55
CA ILE A 39 1.51 2.91 4.32
C ILE A 39 0.70 4.16 4.68
N ASP A 40 0.48 5.02 3.70
CA ASP A 40 -0.40 6.16 3.83
C ASP A 40 -1.86 5.76 3.60
N ALA A 41 -2.78 6.58 4.13
CA ALA A 41 -4.21 6.36 3.97
C ALA A 41 -4.64 6.32 2.48
N ARG A 42 -3.97 7.07 1.60
CA ARG A 42 -4.25 7.07 0.16
C ARG A 42 -3.96 5.70 -0.47
N ALA A 43 -2.85 5.05 -0.10
CA ALA A 43 -2.55 3.70 -0.59
C ALA A 43 -3.64 2.68 -0.19
N VAL A 44 -4.26 2.84 0.98
CA VAL A 44 -5.42 2.03 1.36
C VAL A 44 -6.62 2.32 0.46
N GLN A 45 -6.95 3.59 0.24
CA GLN A 45 -8.06 4.02 -0.62
C GLN A 45 -7.87 3.54 -2.07
N ASP A 46 -6.71 3.80 -2.67
CA ASP A 46 -6.37 3.38 -4.03
C ASP A 46 -6.52 1.87 -4.21
N ARG A 47 -6.16 1.08 -3.19
CA ARG A 47 -6.35 -0.37 -3.20
C ARG A 47 -7.81 -0.77 -3.16
N LEU A 48 -8.62 -0.12 -2.31
CA LEU A 48 -10.05 -0.37 -2.23
C LEU A 48 -10.74 0.00 -3.54
N ASP A 49 -10.39 1.15 -4.12
CA ASP A 49 -10.90 1.62 -5.41
C ASP A 49 -10.53 0.66 -6.56
N ALA A 50 -9.32 0.10 -6.55
CA ALA A 50 -8.90 -0.88 -7.56
C ALA A 50 -9.59 -2.26 -7.43
N ILE A 51 -10.14 -2.59 -6.26
CA ILE A 51 -10.68 -3.93 -5.97
C ILE A 51 -12.20 -3.94 -5.96
N CYS A 52 -12.83 -2.95 -5.34
CA CYS A 52 -14.25 -2.88 -5.04
C CYS A 52 -14.73 -1.41 -4.99
N PRO A 53 -14.60 -0.63 -6.07
CA PRO A 53 -14.77 0.83 -6.07
C PRO A 53 -16.14 1.29 -5.55
N ASP A 54 -17.21 0.59 -5.89
CA ASP A 54 -18.57 0.96 -5.50
C ASP A 54 -19.03 0.28 -4.19
N GLU A 55 -18.17 -0.54 -3.59
CA GLU A 55 -18.54 -1.50 -2.55
C GLU A 55 -17.67 -1.35 -1.29
N TRP A 56 -17.15 -0.16 -1.05
CA TRP A 56 -16.52 0.20 0.22
C TRP A 56 -16.99 1.57 0.72
N SER A 57 -17.03 1.73 2.04
CA SER A 57 -17.31 3.01 2.69
C SER A 57 -16.52 3.16 3.98
N PHE A 58 -16.21 4.39 4.34
CA PHE A 58 -15.53 4.71 5.60
C PHE A 58 -16.22 5.86 6.31
N GLU A 59 -16.73 5.58 7.51
CA GLU A 59 -17.35 6.56 8.40
C GLU A 59 -16.40 6.88 9.56
N VAL A 60 -16.45 8.13 10.02
CA VAL A 60 -15.61 8.62 11.12
C VAL A 60 -16.49 9.28 12.16
N GLU A 61 -16.34 8.87 13.40
CA GLU A 61 -16.98 9.46 14.57
C GLU A 61 -15.92 9.99 15.52
N VAL A 62 -16.03 11.25 15.94
CA VAL A 62 -15.10 11.84 16.91
C VAL A 62 -15.39 11.26 18.30
N VAL A 63 -14.35 10.74 18.96
CA VAL A 63 -14.46 10.26 20.34
C VAL A 63 -14.25 11.45 21.27
N ALA A 64 -15.36 11.95 21.84
CA ALA A 64 -15.33 13.04 22.79
C ALA A 64 -14.56 12.66 24.08
N ASN A 65 -13.94 13.67 24.72
CA ASN A 65 -13.23 13.53 26.00
C ASN A 65 -12.04 12.54 25.98
N ALA A 66 -11.52 12.17 24.80
CA ALA A 66 -10.26 11.46 24.70
C ALA A 66 -9.10 12.37 25.09
N GLY A 67 -8.05 11.82 25.72
CA GLY A 67 -6.86 12.58 26.14
C GLY A 67 -6.01 13.14 24.99
N ARG A 68 -6.38 12.80 23.75
CA ARG A 68 -5.82 13.30 22.49
C ARG A 68 -6.88 13.23 21.39
N PRO A 69 -6.67 13.86 20.23
CA PRO A 69 -7.56 13.76 19.07
C PRO A 69 -7.74 12.30 18.66
N THR A 70 -8.95 11.80 18.86
CA THR A 70 -9.26 10.38 18.69
C THR A 70 -10.56 10.26 17.90
N VAL A 71 -10.58 9.32 16.96
CA VAL A 71 -11.77 9.02 16.17
C VAL A 71 -11.99 7.52 16.10
N LYS A 72 -13.25 7.11 16.10
CA LYS A 72 -13.67 5.76 15.77
C LYS A 72 -13.91 5.71 14.26
N GLY A 73 -13.16 4.86 13.58
CA GLY A 73 -13.36 4.55 12.18
C GLY A 73 -14.26 3.33 12.02
N ARG A 74 -15.12 3.36 11.01
CA ARG A 74 -15.92 2.22 10.57
C ARG A 74 -15.71 2.01 9.08
N LEU A 75 -14.96 0.96 8.72
CA LEU A 75 -14.71 0.57 7.34
C LEU A 75 -15.62 -0.59 6.96
N THR A 76 -16.44 -0.39 5.94
CA THR A 76 -17.28 -1.43 5.34
C THR A 76 -16.73 -1.80 3.97
N ILE A 77 -16.54 -3.09 3.70
CA ILE A 77 -16.13 -3.62 2.40
C ILE A 77 -17.05 -4.79 2.06
N LEU A 78 -17.75 -4.71 0.92
CA LEU A 78 -18.69 -5.73 0.44
C LEU A 78 -19.67 -6.19 1.53
N GLY A 79 -20.25 -5.21 2.24
CA GLY A 79 -21.22 -5.43 3.33
C GLY A 79 -20.65 -5.93 4.66
N VAL A 80 -19.34 -6.15 4.78
CA VAL A 80 -18.68 -6.53 6.04
C VAL A 80 -18.06 -5.29 6.67
N THR A 81 -18.43 -4.98 7.90
CA THR A 81 -17.95 -3.82 8.64
C THR A 81 -16.93 -4.20 9.71
N ARG A 82 -15.86 -3.41 9.81
CA ARG A 82 -14.87 -3.50 10.89
C ARG A 82 -14.55 -2.11 11.42
N GLU A 83 -14.33 -2.04 12.72
CA GLU A 83 -14.15 -0.79 13.44
C GLU A 83 -12.83 -0.82 14.22
N ASP A 84 -12.17 0.32 14.28
CA ASP A 84 -10.96 0.54 15.07
C ASP A 84 -10.85 2.03 15.44
N ILE A 85 -9.96 2.33 16.37
CA ILE A 85 -9.72 3.69 16.84
C ILE A 85 -8.45 4.21 16.20
N GLY A 86 -8.49 5.44 15.68
CA GLY A 86 -7.31 6.16 15.22
C GLY A 86 -7.05 7.39 16.06
N GLU A 87 -5.77 7.74 16.18
CA GLU A 87 -5.32 8.82 17.06
C GLU A 87 -4.38 9.79 16.33
N GLY A 88 -4.51 11.07 16.64
CA GLY A 88 -3.62 12.13 16.20
C GLY A 88 -2.74 12.64 17.35
N GLU A 89 -1.61 13.25 16.99
CA GLU A 89 -0.73 13.94 17.95
C GLU A 89 -1.01 15.45 17.94
N GLY A 90 -1.19 16.07 19.11
CA GLY A 90 -1.47 17.52 19.25
C GLY A 90 -2.95 17.82 19.55
N GLY A 91 -3.42 19.05 19.27
CA GLY A 91 -4.80 19.48 19.57
C GLY A 91 -5.48 20.40 18.55
N ASP A 92 -4.88 20.66 17.39
CA ASP A 92 -5.47 21.48 16.32
C ASP A 92 -6.36 20.66 15.35
N LEU A 93 -7.06 21.31 14.40
CA LEU A 93 -7.89 20.60 13.41
C LEU A 93 -7.12 19.63 12.50
N GLY A 94 -5.81 19.84 12.30
CA GLY A 94 -4.95 18.95 11.53
C GLY A 94 -4.82 17.57 12.18
N THR A 95 -4.93 17.52 13.51
CA THR A 95 -4.81 16.28 14.29
C THR A 95 -5.98 15.32 14.11
N PHE A 96 -7.22 15.81 13.92
CA PHE A 96 -8.37 14.96 13.61
C PHE A 96 -8.27 14.34 12.22
N LYS A 97 -7.63 15.02 11.24
CA LYS A 97 -7.33 14.43 9.93
C LYS A 97 -6.30 13.30 10.05
N ALA A 98 -5.30 13.48 10.91
CA ALA A 98 -4.33 12.43 11.22
C ALA A 98 -5.01 11.24 11.91
N ALA A 99 -5.87 11.49 12.90
CA ALA A 99 -6.65 10.47 13.59
C ALA A 99 -7.55 9.67 12.62
N ALA A 100 -8.26 10.35 11.70
CA ALA A 100 -9.07 9.69 10.67
C ALA A 100 -8.24 8.82 9.72
N SER A 101 -7.07 9.32 9.31
CA SER A 101 -6.13 8.55 8.48
C SER A 101 -5.60 7.32 9.21
N ASP A 102 -5.30 7.44 10.51
CA ASP A 102 -4.88 6.32 11.33
C ASP A 102 -6.01 5.29 11.53
N ALA A 103 -7.23 5.75 11.82
CA ALA A 103 -8.41 4.90 11.98
C ALA A 103 -8.70 4.08 10.73
N LEU A 104 -8.64 4.70 9.53
CA LEU A 104 -8.81 4.00 8.26
C LEU A 104 -7.79 2.88 8.11
N LYS A 105 -6.50 3.17 8.33
CA LYS A 105 -5.42 2.18 8.21
C LYS A 105 -5.61 1.03 9.20
N ARG A 106 -6.02 1.33 10.43
CA ARG A 106 -6.23 0.32 11.48
C ARG A 106 -7.44 -0.57 11.17
N CYS A 107 -8.55 -0.01 10.70
CA CYS A 107 -9.68 -0.80 10.21
C CYS A 107 -9.27 -1.69 9.02
N ALA A 108 -8.49 -1.15 8.08
CA ALA A 108 -8.01 -1.86 6.90
C ALA A 108 -7.10 -3.06 7.24
N VAL A 109 -6.28 -2.95 8.29
CA VAL A 109 -5.44 -4.05 8.80
C VAL A 109 -6.28 -5.26 9.18
N GLN A 110 -7.48 -5.06 9.73
CA GLN A 110 -8.34 -6.18 10.09
C GLN A 110 -8.75 -6.97 8.83
N PHE A 111 -8.97 -6.31 7.68
CA PHE A 111 -9.17 -6.92 6.35
C PHE A 111 -7.90 -7.51 5.72
N GLY A 112 -6.76 -7.35 6.38
CA GLY A 112 -5.47 -7.85 5.94
C GLY A 112 -4.70 -6.85 5.07
N ILE A 113 -5.26 -5.68 4.79
CA ILE A 113 -4.59 -4.62 4.03
C ILE A 113 -3.44 -4.08 4.87
N GLY A 114 -2.21 -4.22 4.39
CA GLY A 114 -1.02 -3.76 5.11
C GLY A 114 -0.70 -4.54 6.39
N ARG A 115 -1.45 -5.62 6.72
CA ARG A 115 -1.25 -6.40 7.94
C ARG A 115 0.14 -7.04 8.01
N TYR A 116 0.68 -7.45 6.86
CA TYR A 116 2.02 -8.03 6.74
C TYR A 116 3.15 -7.09 7.22
N LEU A 117 2.90 -5.77 7.26
CA LEU A 117 3.89 -4.80 7.75
C LEU A 117 4.17 -4.97 9.25
N TYR A 118 3.23 -5.52 10.01
CA TYR A 118 3.41 -5.82 11.43
C TYR A 118 4.28 -7.06 11.66
N ASP A 119 4.43 -7.92 10.65
CA ASP A 119 5.26 -9.12 10.70
C ASP A 119 6.73 -8.82 10.32
N LEU A 120 7.04 -7.58 9.95
CA LEU A 120 8.40 -7.15 9.63
C LEU A 120 9.30 -7.18 10.87
N PRO A 121 10.58 -7.57 10.71
CA PRO A 121 11.53 -7.54 11.81
C PRO A 121 11.76 -6.09 12.28
N LYS A 122 11.81 -5.92 13.60
CA LYS A 122 12.19 -4.66 14.25
C LYS A 122 13.59 -4.25 13.79
N THR A 123 13.68 -3.14 13.06
CA THR A 123 14.92 -2.70 12.44
C THR A 123 15.39 -1.37 13.04
N TRP A 124 16.60 -1.38 13.59
CA TRP A 124 17.30 -0.17 14.03
C TRP A 124 18.14 0.40 12.89
N ALA A 125 17.89 1.64 12.51
CA ALA A 125 18.63 2.34 11.46
C ALA A 125 19.27 3.62 12.00
N ASP A 126 20.32 4.06 11.32
CA ASP A 126 20.96 5.34 11.63
C ASP A 126 20.02 6.49 11.28
N TRP A 127 19.93 7.46 12.19
CA TRP A 127 18.94 8.52 12.17
C TRP A 127 19.58 9.89 12.02
N ASN A 128 19.01 10.71 11.16
CA ASN A 128 19.34 12.13 11.04
C ASN A 128 18.25 12.95 11.72
N ASP A 129 18.58 13.54 12.87
CA ASP A 129 17.60 14.27 13.68
C ASP A 129 17.19 15.60 13.05
N ASP A 130 18.10 16.28 12.36
CA ASP A 130 17.82 17.53 11.65
C ASP A 130 16.81 17.33 10.52
N LYS A 131 16.97 16.24 9.76
CA LYS A 131 16.07 15.88 8.66
C LYS A 131 14.85 15.08 9.12
N ARG A 132 14.80 14.68 10.39
CA ARG A 132 13.79 13.78 10.97
C ARG A 132 13.53 12.55 10.10
N ALA A 133 14.61 11.94 9.60
CA ALA A 133 14.56 10.83 8.66
C ALA A 133 15.72 9.86 8.88
N PRO A 134 15.57 8.57 8.50
CA PRO A 134 16.69 7.66 8.50
C PRO A 134 17.73 8.07 7.44
N ILE A 135 19.01 7.90 7.76
CA ILE A 135 20.10 8.17 6.80
C ILE A 135 20.00 7.22 5.60
N LYS A 136 19.70 5.96 5.87
CA LYS A 136 19.36 4.94 4.86
C LYS A 136 18.07 4.25 5.29
N ALA A 137 17.06 4.29 4.43
CA ALA A 137 15.81 3.57 4.67
C ALA A 137 16.05 2.05 4.68
N PRO A 138 15.45 1.29 5.61
CA PRO A 138 15.49 -0.15 5.56
C PRO A 138 14.86 -0.69 4.27
N GLU A 139 15.40 -1.81 3.79
CA GLU A 139 14.83 -2.51 2.65
C GLU A 139 13.79 -3.54 3.12
N LEU A 140 12.69 -3.66 2.37
CA LEU A 140 11.73 -4.72 2.63
C LEU A 140 12.33 -6.10 2.31
N PRO A 141 12.09 -7.12 3.13
CA PRO A 141 12.48 -8.49 2.80
C PRO A 141 11.67 -8.99 1.59
N GLN A 142 12.21 -9.95 0.83
CA GLN A 142 11.62 -10.41 -0.43
C GLN A 142 10.15 -10.84 -0.28
N TRP A 143 9.80 -11.55 0.80
CA TRP A 143 8.42 -11.97 1.07
C TRP A 143 7.45 -10.79 1.28
N ALA A 144 7.94 -9.61 1.67
CA ALA A 144 7.14 -8.42 1.91
C ALA A 144 7.04 -7.50 0.69
N ARG A 145 7.65 -7.86 -0.45
CA ARG A 145 7.54 -7.13 -1.72
C ARG A 145 6.43 -7.73 -2.58
N PRO A 146 5.80 -7.00 -3.51
CA PRO A 146 4.89 -7.58 -4.50
C PRO A 146 5.59 -8.57 -5.43
N ASP A 147 4.84 -9.50 -6.03
CA ASP A 147 5.43 -10.56 -6.88
C ASP A 147 6.30 -10.02 -8.04
N HIS A 148 5.89 -8.91 -8.66
CA HIS A 148 6.67 -8.27 -9.72
C HIS A 148 7.97 -7.61 -9.22
N GLU A 149 8.11 -7.34 -7.92
CA GLU A 149 9.34 -6.84 -7.29
C GLU A 149 10.18 -7.98 -6.66
N ARG A 150 9.65 -9.20 -6.59
CA ARG A 150 10.32 -10.37 -6.00
C ARG A 150 11.29 -11.07 -6.95
N SER A 151 11.09 -10.93 -8.26
CA SER A 151 11.86 -11.64 -9.28
C SER A 151 13.09 -10.84 -9.73
N PRO A 152 14.26 -11.48 -9.90
CA PRO A 152 15.37 -10.88 -10.63
C PRO A 152 14.90 -10.52 -12.05
N GLY A 153 14.94 -9.23 -12.41
CA GLY A 153 14.44 -8.73 -13.69
C GLY A 153 13.03 -8.15 -13.68
N GLY A 154 12.27 -8.28 -12.58
CA GLY A 154 10.94 -7.68 -12.45
C GLY A 154 10.96 -6.14 -12.47
N ALA A 155 11.98 -5.53 -11.86
CA ALA A 155 12.22 -4.09 -11.96
C ALA A 155 12.51 -3.64 -13.40
N HIS A 156 13.28 -4.42 -14.17
CA HIS A 156 13.53 -4.13 -15.59
C HIS A 156 12.26 -4.26 -16.42
N LEU A 157 11.38 -5.22 -16.11
CA LEU A 157 10.07 -5.36 -16.77
C LEU A 157 9.16 -4.17 -16.46
N VAL A 158 9.07 -3.74 -15.20
CA VAL A 158 8.26 -2.57 -14.81
C VAL A 158 8.77 -1.30 -15.50
N GLN A 159 10.10 -1.08 -15.48
CA GLN A 159 10.71 0.06 -16.17
C GLN A 159 10.44 0.02 -17.68
N ALA A 160 10.55 -1.16 -18.31
CA ALA A 160 10.23 -1.32 -19.73
C ALA A 160 8.75 -1.04 -20.03
N MET A 161 7.83 -1.46 -19.14
CA MET A 161 6.40 -1.18 -19.28
C MET A 161 6.07 0.31 -19.11
N GLU A 162 6.71 1.00 -18.16
CA GLU A 162 6.57 2.44 -17.98
C GLU A 162 7.11 3.22 -19.17
N GLN A 163 8.29 2.84 -19.68
CA GLN A 163 8.87 3.44 -20.87
C GLN A 163 7.97 3.23 -22.10
N LEU A 164 7.45 2.01 -22.30
CA LEU A 164 6.46 1.73 -23.35
C LEU A 164 5.22 2.62 -23.22
N LYS A 165 4.74 2.88 -21.99
CA LYS A 165 3.60 3.77 -21.75
C LYS A 165 3.88 5.22 -22.18
N TYR A 166 5.12 5.69 -22.04
CA TYR A 166 5.53 7.03 -22.48
C TYR A 166 5.86 7.11 -23.97
N GLU A 167 6.37 6.04 -24.56
CA GLU A 167 6.72 5.94 -25.99
C GLU A 167 5.51 5.55 -26.86
N LEU A 168 4.41 5.11 -26.25
CA LEU A 168 3.16 4.81 -26.94
C LEU A 168 2.65 6.08 -27.63
N PRO A 169 2.51 6.08 -28.98
CA PRO A 169 2.07 7.25 -29.71
C PRO A 169 0.63 7.59 -29.34
N ASP A 170 0.28 8.88 -29.31
CA ASP A 170 -1.08 9.36 -29.01
C ASP A 170 -2.10 8.97 -30.10
N ASP A 171 -1.62 8.53 -31.27
CA ASP A 171 -2.45 8.08 -32.39
C ASP A 171 -3.12 6.73 -32.09
N LEU A 172 -4.45 6.76 -32.02
CA LEU A 172 -5.30 5.64 -31.63
C LEU A 172 -5.26 4.46 -32.62
N GLU A 173 -5.03 4.71 -33.91
CA GLU A 173 -4.90 3.65 -34.92
C GLU A 173 -3.55 2.95 -34.79
N LEU A 174 -2.48 3.71 -34.55
CA LEU A 174 -1.15 3.14 -34.33
C LEU A 174 -1.10 2.32 -33.02
N GLN A 175 -1.76 2.80 -31.96
CA GLN A 175 -1.91 2.04 -30.70
C GLN A 175 -2.64 0.71 -30.91
N ARG A 176 -3.69 0.69 -31.74
CA ARG A 176 -4.43 -0.54 -32.08
C ARG A 176 -3.55 -1.52 -32.85
N GLU A 177 -2.72 -1.04 -33.75
CA GLU A 177 -1.78 -1.86 -34.50
C GLU A 177 -0.69 -2.46 -33.60
N ILE A 178 -0.08 -1.65 -32.74
CA ILE A 178 0.87 -2.09 -31.71
C ILE A 178 0.24 -3.16 -30.81
N TYR A 179 -0.99 -2.92 -30.33
CA TYR A 179 -1.71 -3.88 -29.50
C TYR A 179 -1.98 -5.20 -30.24
N LYS A 180 -2.37 -5.16 -31.52
CA LYS A 180 -2.56 -6.37 -32.35
C LYS A 180 -1.28 -7.18 -32.45
N HIS A 181 -0.14 -6.53 -32.74
CA HIS A 181 1.15 -7.21 -32.86
C HIS A 181 1.62 -7.77 -31.53
N LEU A 182 1.49 -7.01 -30.44
CA LEU A 182 1.84 -7.48 -29.10
C LEU A 182 0.98 -8.67 -28.69
N LYS A 183 -0.33 -8.63 -28.94
CA LYS A 183 -1.25 -9.74 -28.66
C LYS A 183 -0.91 -10.97 -29.48
N ALA A 184 -0.53 -10.82 -30.76
CA ALA A 184 -0.10 -11.92 -31.61
C ALA A 184 1.20 -12.56 -31.09
N ALA A 185 2.18 -11.75 -30.71
CA ALA A 185 3.44 -12.22 -30.12
C ALA A 185 3.24 -12.91 -28.77
N LEU A 186 2.37 -12.39 -27.90
CA LEU A 186 2.03 -13.03 -26.63
C LEU A 186 1.28 -14.36 -26.83
N SER A 187 0.46 -14.45 -27.88
CA SER A 187 -0.27 -15.68 -28.22
C SER A 187 0.66 -16.76 -28.78
N SER A 188 1.76 -16.41 -29.46
CA SER A 188 2.74 -17.39 -29.95
C SER A 188 3.64 -17.95 -28.85
N LEU A 189 3.74 -17.28 -27.70
CA LEU A 189 4.48 -17.75 -26.53
C LEU A 189 3.73 -18.80 -25.71
N HIS A 190 2.41 -18.92 -25.87
CA HIS A 190 1.62 -20.02 -25.32
C HIS A 190 1.27 -21.00 -26.44
N PRO A 191 1.99 -22.12 -26.61
CA PRO A 191 1.58 -23.12 -27.58
C PRO A 191 0.23 -23.70 -27.14
N THR A 192 -0.80 -23.45 -27.95
CA THR A 192 -2.01 -24.28 -27.99
C THR A 192 -1.59 -25.71 -28.30
N GLY A 193 -1.44 -26.55 -27.27
CA GLY A 193 -0.92 -27.90 -27.43
C GLY A 193 -1.02 -28.78 -26.18
N ARG A 194 -2.19 -28.86 -25.55
CA ARG A 194 -2.63 -30.11 -24.91
C ARG A 194 -3.73 -30.72 -25.78
N ALA A 195 -3.31 -31.48 -26.78
CA ALA A 195 -4.14 -32.41 -27.51
C ALA A 195 -3.28 -33.65 -27.83
N ALA A 196 -3.45 -34.67 -26.98
CA ALA A 196 -3.10 -36.10 -27.07
C ALA A 196 -2.64 -36.58 -25.68
#